data_AF-A0A1W9X1B9-F1
#
_entry.id   AF-A0A1W9X1B9-F1
#
_cell.length_a   1.000
_cell.length_b   1.000
_cell.length_c   1.000
_cell.angle_alpha   90.00
_cell.angle_beta   90.00
_cell.angle_gamma   90.00
#
_symmetry.space_group_name_H-M   'P 1'
#
loop_
_entity.id
_entity.type
_entity.pdbx_description
1 polymer ?
#
loop_
_entity_poly.entity_id
_entity_poly.type
_entity_poly.pdbx_seq_one_letter_code
_entity_poly.pdbx_strand_id
1 'polypeptide(L)' 'MILQDVMDDIHALHEDLKVYERKYGILSETFYELYAGGAEPDNDDWVLDWSDWAGAYYTTF' A
#
# COMPACT_ATOMS: atom_id res chain seq x y z
N MET A 1 -23.19 6.79 12.39
CA MET A 1 -21.78 6.42 12.17
C MET A 1 -21.48 5.28 13.11
N ILE A 2 -21.45 4.09 12.54
CA ILE A 2 -21.47 2.80 13.22
C ILE A 2 -20.19 2.09 12.83
N LEU A 3 -19.55 1.41 13.79
CA LEU A 3 -18.30 0.66 13.64
C LEU A 3 -18.15 -0.14 12.32
N GLN A 4 -19.26 -0.56 11.72
CA GLN A 4 -19.29 -1.23 10.42
C GLN A 4 -18.77 -0.35 9.28
N ASP A 5 -19.11 0.93 9.22
CA ASP A 5 -18.63 1.84 8.17
C ASP A 5 -17.09 1.91 8.18
N VAL A 6 -16.50 1.96 9.38
CA VAL A 6 -15.04 1.98 9.55
C VAL A 6 -14.40 0.63 9.20
N MET A 7 -15.07 -0.49 9.50
CA MET A 7 -14.58 -1.82 9.09
C MET A 7 -14.61 -1.99 7.58
N ASP A 8 -15.68 -1.53 6.93
CA ASP A 8 -15.82 -1.61 5.47
C ASP A 8 -14.76 -0.75 4.77
N ASP A 9 -14.49 0.45 5.27
CA ASP A 9 -13.41 1.31 4.77
C ASP A 9 -12.03 0.65 4.94
N ILE A 10 -11.74 0.07 6.11
CA ILE A 10 -10.49 -0.66 6.35
C ILE A 10 -10.36 -1.86 5.40
N HIS A 11 -11.44 -2.59 5.14
CA HIS A 11 -11.43 -3.72 4.22
C HIS A 11 -11.21 -3.29 2.77
N ALA A 12 -11.82 -2.18 2.33
CA ALA A 12 -11.60 -1.62 1.01
C ALA A 12 -10.12 -1.24 0.81
N LEU A 13 -9.53 -0.53 1.79
CA LEU A 13 -8.12 -0.15 1.76
C LEU A 13 -7.19 -1.37 1.74
N HIS A 14 -7.54 -2.45 2.44
CA HIS A 14 -6.77 -3.70 2.42
C HIS A 14 -6.81 -4.41 1.06
N GLU A 15 -7.96 -4.39 0.37
CA GLU A 15 -8.06 -4.96 -0.98
C GLU A 15 -7.29 -4.12 -2.01
N ASP A 16 -7.28 -2.80 -1.87
CA ASP A 16 -6.46 -1.91 -2.70
C ASP A 16 -4.96 -2.21 -2.53
N LEU A 17 -4.50 -2.42 -1.29
CA LEU A 17 -3.12 -2.85 -1.00
C LEU A 17 -2.77 -4.18 -1.69
N LYS A 18 -3.69 -5.16 -1.68
CA LYS A 18 -3.50 -6.47 -2.35
C LYS A 18 -3.39 -6.37 -3.88
N VAL A 19 -3.84 -5.28 -4.50
CA VAL A 19 -3.63 -5.05 -5.94
C VAL A 19 -2.13 -4.85 -6.21
N TYR A 20 -1.45 -4.06 -5.38
CA TYR A 20 -0.01 -3.86 -5.48
C TYR A 20 0.77 -5.13 -5.15
N GLU A 21 0.31 -5.92 -4.17
CA GLU A 21 0.93 -7.22 -3.86
C GLU A 21 0.86 -8.19 -5.04
N ARG A 22 -0.26 -8.21 -5.77
CA ARG A 22 -0.40 -9.04 -6.98
C ARG A 22 0.37 -8.48 -8.17
N LYS A 23 0.44 -7.15 -8.31
CA LYS A 23 1.16 -6.48 -9.40
C LYS A 23 2.67 -6.69 -9.29
N TYR A 24 3.20 -6.65 -8.08
CA TYR A 24 4.64 -6.73 -7.82
C TYR A 24 5.12 -8.07 -7.25
N GLY A 25 4.21 -8.90 -6.74
CA GLY A 25 4.53 -10.20 -6.14
C GLY A 25 5.16 -10.10 -4.75
N ILE A 26 4.98 -8.97 -4.06
CA ILE A 26 5.60 -8.67 -2.75
C ILE A 26 4.50 -8.36 -1.74
N LEU A 27 4.65 -8.83 -0.50
CA LEU A 27 3.75 -8.48 0.61
C LEU A 27 3.82 -6.97 0.92
N SER A 28 2.69 -6.37 1.27
CA SER A 28 2.58 -4.94 1.62
C SER A 28 3.49 -4.57 2.80
N GLU A 29 3.72 -5.50 3.73
CA GLU A 29 4.64 -5.32 4.85
C GLU A 29 6.10 -5.19 4.38
N THR A 30 6.54 -6.06 3.46
CA THR A 30 7.86 -5.95 2.83
C THR A 30 7.96 -4.70 1.95
N PHE A 31 6.86 -4.31 1.29
CA PHE A 31 6.78 -3.04 0.55
C PHE A 31 6.98 -1.83 1.47
N TYR A 32 6.37 -1.86 2.66
CA TYR A 32 6.54 -0.84 3.70
C TYR A 32 7.95 -0.84 4.29
N GLU A 33 8.56 -1.99 4.54
CA GLU A 33 9.94 -2.08 5.01
C GLU A 33 10.93 -1.50 3.99
N LEU A 34 10.72 -1.75 2.70
CA LEU A 34 11.53 -1.19 1.62
C LEU A 34 11.34 0.34 1.51
N TYR A 35 10.08 0.81 1.63
CA TYR A 35 9.75 2.23 1.68
C TYR A 35 10.40 2.93 2.87
N ALA A 36 10.21 2.41 4.09
CA ALA A 36 10.77 2.98 5.31
C ALA A 36 12.30 2.88 5.35
N GLY A 37 12.88 1.89 4.66
CA GLY A 37 14.32 1.69 4.51
C GLY A 37 14.98 2.60 3.48
N GLY A 38 14.21 3.37 2.69
CA GLY A 38 14.74 4.23 1.63
C GLY A 38 15.35 3.46 0.45
N ALA A 39 14.95 2.20 0.25
CA ALA A 39 15.40 1.38 -0.86
C ALA A 39 14.58 1.73 -2.11
N GLU A 40 15.03 2.72 -2.88
CA GLU A 40 14.45 3.04 -4.18
C GLU A 40 14.57 1.82 -5.10
N PRO A 41 13.45 1.29 -5.64
CA PRO A 41 13.51 0.19 -6.58
C PRO A 41 14.17 0.63 -7.88
N ASP A 42 15.03 -0.22 -8.44
CA ASP A 42 15.78 0.04 -9.70
C ASP A 42 14.88 0.23 -10.93
N ASN A 43 13.58 0.02 -10.81
CA ASN A 43 12.60 0.13 -11.89
C ASN A 43 11.75 1.40 -11.72
N ASP A 44 11.82 2.32 -12.68
CA ASP A 44 11.04 3.56 -12.71
C ASP A 44 9.52 3.32 -12.62
N ASP A 45 9.02 2.19 -13.13
CA ASP A 45 7.60 1.81 -13.02
C ASP A 45 7.17 1.49 -11.58
N TRP A 46 8.13 1.16 -10.71
CA TRP A 46 7.86 0.96 -9.28
C TRP A 46 7.86 2.29 -8.54
N VAL A 47 8.72 3.24 -8.92
CA VAL A 47 8.84 4.54 -8.26
C VAL A 47 7.52 5.34 -8.33
N LEU A 48 6.82 5.27 -9.47
CA LEU A 48 5.54 5.97 -9.65
C LEU A 48 4.44 5.36 -8.76
N ASP A 49 4.29 4.04 -8.81
CA ASP A 49 3.37 3.28 -7.97
C ASP A 49 3.71 3.38 -6.48
N TRP A 50 4.98 3.62 -6.13
CA TRP A 50 5.43 3.79 -4.75
C TRP A 50 4.84 5.03 -4.10
N SER A 51 4.76 6.13 -4.87
CA SER A 51 4.20 7.40 -4.40
C SER A 51 2.69 7.28 -4.19
N ASP A 52 1.99 6.59 -5.09
CA ASP A 52 0.54 6.34 -4.98
C ASP A 52 0.22 5.39 -3.82
N TRP A 53 1.00 4.33 -3.64
CA TRP A 53 0.87 3.40 -2.52
C TRP A 53 1.14 4.07 -1.16
N ALA A 54 2.20 4.86 -1.04
CA ALA A 54 2.53 5.57 0.19
C ALA A 54 1.44 6.57 0.60
N GLY A 55 0.80 7.21 -0.38
CA GLY A 55 -0.38 8.05 -0.15
C GLY A 55 -1.55 7.28 0.44
N ALA A 56 -1.90 6.13 -0.14
CA ALA A 56 -2.96 5.26 0.37
C ALA A 56 -2.67 4.69 1.77
N TYR A 57 -1.41 4.31 2.04
CA TYR A 57 -1.00 3.82 3.36
C TYR A 57 -1.09 4.91 4.43
N TYR A 58 -0.60 6.13 4.14
CA TYR A 58 -0.60 7.23 5.10
C TYR A 58 -2.01 7.76 5.41
N THR A 59 -2.97 7.64 4.50
CA THR A 59 -4.36 8.02 4.80
C THR A 59 -5.11 7.00 5.66
N THR A 60 -4.55 5.80 5.82
CA THR A 60 -5.18 4.66 6.50
C THR A 60 -4.82 4.57 7.99
N PHE A 61 -3.72 5.21 8.43
CA PHE A 61 -3.21 5.17 9.81
C PHE A 61 -2.96 6.57 10.36
#